data_AF-A0A0F9AJA5-F1
#
_entry.id   AF-A0A0F9AJA5-F1
#
_cell.length_a   1.000
_cell.length_b   1.000
_cell.length_c   1.000
_cell.angle_alpha   90.00
_cell.angle_beta   90.00
_cell.angle_gamma   90.00
#
_symmetry.space_group_name_H-M   'P 1'
#
loop_
_entity.id
_entity.type
_entity.pdbx_description
1 polymer ?
#
loop_
_entity_poly.entity_id
_entity_poly.type
_entity_poly.pdbx_seq_one_letter_code
_entity_poly.pdbx_strand_id
1 'polypeptide(L)' 'DYIKAIELIQSKKINLKPLMSTHFPFKDYIKAYEYIEKKKDKVLKVFIDVNQ' A
#
# COMPACT_ATOMS: atom_id res chain seq x y z
N ASP A 1 -16.66 -9.41 3.71
CA ASP A 1 -16.97 -10.13 2.47
C ASP A 1 -16.01 -9.66 1.38
N TYR A 2 -15.01 -10.49 1.08
CA TYR A 2 -13.93 -10.13 0.13
C TYR A 2 -14.41 -10.14 -1.32
N ILE A 3 -15.44 -10.93 -1.64
CA ILE A 3 -15.95 -11.08 -3.01
C ILE A 3 -16.56 -9.76 -3.49
N LYS A 4 -17.41 -9.16 -2.65
CA LYS A 4 -18.03 -7.86 -2.94
C LYS A 4 -16.99 -6.74 -3.10
N ALA A 5 -15.91 -6.76 -2.31
CA ALA A 5 -14.82 -5.80 -2.45
C ALA A 5 -14.11 -5.94 -3.81
N ILE A 6 -13.85 -7.17 -4.26
CA ILE A 6 -13.24 -7.44 -5.56
C ILE A 6 -14.15 -6.96 -6.70
N GLU A 7 -15.45 -7.24 -6.65
CA GLU A 7 -16.41 -6.76 -7.66
C GLU A 7 -16.47 -5.23 -7.75
N LEU A 8 -16.42 -4.53 -6.62
CA LEU A 8 -16.41 -3.07 -6.57
C LEU A 8 -15.12 -2.46 -7.15
N ILE A 9 -13.99 -3.15 -6.99
CA ILE A 9 -12.70 -2.77 -7.59
C ILE A 9 -12.73 -3.05 -9.11
N GLN A 10 -13.21 -4.23 -9.52
CA GLN A 10 -13.29 -4.64 -10.93
C GLN A 10 -14.26 -3.76 -11.73
N SER A 11 -15.40 -3.39 -11.13
CA SER A 11 -16.39 -2.48 -11.72
C SER A 11 -15.94 -1.01 -11.77
N LYS A 12 -14.68 -0.71 -11.40
CA LYS A 12 -14.08 0.64 -11.34
C LYS A 12 -14.84 1.64 -10.45
N LYS A 13 -15.78 1.17 -9.63
CA LYS A 13 -16.53 2.00 -8.68
C LYS A 13 -15.66 2.44 -7.50
N ILE A 14 -14.58 1.71 -7.22
CA ILE A 14 -13.60 2.03 -6.19
C ILE A 14 -12.20 2.07 -6.83
N ASN A 15 -11.53 3.22 -6.74
CA ASN A 15 -10.14 3.36 -7.17
C ASN A 15 -9.20 3.25 -5.96
N LEU A 16 -8.48 2.13 -5.86
CA LEU A 16 -7.51 1.89 -4.79
C LEU A 16 -6.13 2.50 -5.05
N LYS A 17 -5.84 2.93 -6.28
CA LYS A 17 -4.54 3.51 -6.67
C LYS A 17 -4.08 4.68 -5.79
N PRO A 18 -4.92 5.66 -5.41
CA PRO A 18 -4.46 6.77 -4.56
C PRO A 18 -4.05 6.35 -3.14
N LEU A 19 -4.55 5.21 -2.64
CA LEU A 19 -4.15 4.65 -1.35
C LEU A 19 -2.79 3.95 -1.39
N MET A 20 -2.28 3.65 -2.58
CA MET A 20 -0.97 3.04 -2.87
C MET A 20 0.12 4.11 -2.98
N SER A 21 0.18 5.00 -2.00
CA SER A 21 0.98 6.24 -2.09
C SER A 21 2.47 6.03 -1.81
N THR A 22 2.84 4.96 -1.08
CA THR A 22 4.24 4.68 -0.70
C THR A 22 4.60 3.23 -0.99
N HIS A 23 5.54 3.04 -1.90
CA HIS A 23 6.07 1.73 -2.30
C HIS A 23 7.55 1.64 -1.95
N PHE A 24 7.94 0.52 -1.36
CA PHE A 24 9.34 0.17 -1.11
C PHE A 24 9.64 -1.17 -1.77
N PRO A 25 10.78 -1.31 -2.46
CA PRO A 25 11.20 -2.61 -2.94
C PRO A 25 11.58 -3.50 -1.76
N PHE A 26 11.37 -4.81 -1.87
CA PHE A 26 11.62 -5.75 -0.76
C PHE A 26 13.03 -5.69 -0.19
N LYS A 27 14.04 -5.45 -1.03
CA LYS A 27 15.44 -5.21 -0.61
C LYS A 27 15.60 -4.08 0.42
N ASP A 28 14.68 -3.12 0.43
CA ASP A 28 14.67 -1.94 1.29
C ASP A 28 13.59 -2.05 2.39
N TYR A 29 13.16 -3.26 2.75
CA TYR A 29 12.13 -3.46 3.78
C TYR A 29 12.45 -2.75 5.11
N ILE A 30 13.72 -2.72 5.53
CA ILE A 30 14.17 -2.01 6.74
C ILE A 30 13.91 -0.51 6.62
N LYS A 31 14.21 0.08 5.46
CA LYS A 31 13.94 1.51 5.20
C LYS A 31 12.44 1.80 5.22
N ALA A 32 11.60 0.83 4.82
CA ALA A 32 10.15 0.97 4.94
C ALA A 32 9.73 1.08 6.43
N TYR A 33 10.30 0.27 7.32
CA TYR A 33 10.06 0.37 8.76
C TYR A 33 10.59 1.67 9.37
N GLU A 34 11.79 2.10 9.01
CA GLU A 34 12.35 3.40 9.43
C GLU A 34 11.50 4.57 8.95
N TYR A 35 10.96 4.48 7.73
CA TYR A 35 10.07 5.48 7.16
C TYR A 35 8.73 5.56 7.89
N ILE A 36 8.17 4.41 8.30
CA ILE A 36 6.97 4.35 9.15
C ILE A 36 7.26 5.01 10.49
N GLU A 37 8.36 4.65 11.16
CA GLU A 37 8.74 5.23 12.44
C GLU A 37 8.92 6.75 12.37
N LYS A 38 9.64 7.24 11.35
CA LYS A 38 9.92 8.67 11.16
C LYS A 38 8.68 9.48 10.77
N LYS A 39 7.66 8.85 10.19
CA LYS A 39 6.47 9.50 9.66
C LYS A 39 5.15 8.89 10.17
N LYS A 40 5.15 8.41 11.42
CA LYS A 40 3.99 7.80 12.09
C LYS A 40 2.68 8.59 11.91
N ASP A 41 2.76 9.92 11.93
CA ASP A 41 1.57 10.78 11.81
C ASP A 41 1.14 11.10 10.37
N LYS A 42 1.98 10.81 9.37
CA LYS A 42 1.77 11.24 7.96
C LYS A 42 1.57 10.07 6.99
N VAL A 43 1.86 8.84 7.43
CA VAL A 43 1.87 7.68 6.54
C VAL A 43 0.84 6.67 7.02
N LEU A 44 -0.24 6.54 6.26
CA LEU A 44 -1.36 5.65 6.58
C LEU A 44 -1.14 4.22 6.05
N LYS A 45 -0.45 4.07 4.91
CA LYS A 45 -0.25 2.76 4.26
C LYS A 45 1.08 2.70 3.51
N VAL A 46 1.85 1.66 3.77
CA VAL A 46 3.13 1.37 3.13
C VAL A 46 3.04 0.01 2.44
N PHE A 47 3.46 -0.04 1.19
CA PHE A 47 3.50 -1.26 0.38
C PHE A 47 4.95 -1.71 0.21
N ILE A 48 5.19 -3.02 0.34
CA ILE A 48 6.48 -3.64 0.08
C ILE A 48 6.31 -4.53 -1.14
N ASP A 49 7.00 -4.20 -2.22
CA ASP A 49 6.93 -4.94 -3.48
C ASP A 49 7.97 -6.06 -3.49
N VAL A 50 7.49 -7.31 -3.55
CA VAL A 50 8.31 -8.54 -3.42
C VAL A 50 8.83 -9.06 -4.77
N ASN A 51 8.24 -8.63 -5.89
CA ASN A 51 8.47 -9.22 -7.22
C ASN A 51 9.33 -8.34 -8.15
N GLN A 52 10.31 -7.59 -7.63
CA GLN A 52 11.20 -6.77 -8.47
C GLN A 52 12.50 -7.46 -8.84
#